data_AF-A0A411HE53-F1
#
_entry.id   AF-A0A411HE53-F1
#
_cell.length_a   1.000
_cell.length_b   1.000
_cell.length_c   1.000
_cell.angle_alpha   90.00
_cell.angle_beta   90.00
_cell.angle_gamma   90.00
#
_symmetry.space_group_name_H-M   'P 1'
#
loop_
_entity.id
_entity.type
_entity.pdbx_description
1 polymer ?
#
loop_
_entity_poly.entity_id
_entity_poly.type
_entity_poly.pdbx_seq_one_letter_code
_entity_poly.pdbx_strand_id
1 'polypeptide(L)'
;IGERKANPGKTYGYYRTEILAAVINAVVLLGISIYVLVEAYRRFQDPPEVQSTSMLIVAGIGLVVNIVGLMILRKDSEASLNMKGAYFEVLSDMLTSVGVMIAGVIMLTTGWYYADPLISAAIGLLIFPRTWKLLMEAVNVLLEGTPKDVDIQELRKSLEQTQGVKDVHDLHIW
;
A
#
# COMPACT_ATOMS: atom_id res chain seq x y z
N ILE A 1 -14.58 -9.75 6.76
CA ILE A 1 -14.83 -11.02 6.01
C ILE A 1 -13.77 -12.09 6.33
N GLY A 2 -12.49 -11.71 6.50
CA GLY A 2 -11.40 -12.63 6.91
C GLY A 2 -11.57 -13.28 8.28
N GLU A 3 -12.21 -12.61 9.25
CA GLU A 3 -12.45 -13.15 10.61
C GLU A 3 -13.56 -14.22 10.72
N ARG A 4 -14.18 -14.63 9.61
CA ARG A 4 -15.17 -15.71 9.65
C ARG A 4 -14.48 -17.03 10.00
N LYS A 5 -14.86 -17.60 11.16
CA LYS A 5 -14.39 -18.91 11.65
C LYS A 5 -14.58 -20.01 10.59
N ALA A 6 -13.68 -20.99 10.62
CA ALA A 6 -13.73 -22.16 9.74
C ALA A 6 -15.11 -22.84 9.79
N ASN A 7 -15.57 -23.28 8.62
CA ASN A 7 -16.82 -24.05 8.49
C ASN A 7 -16.54 -25.35 7.71
N PRO A 8 -17.48 -26.32 7.68
CA PRO A 8 -17.25 -27.62 7.03
C PRO A 8 -16.91 -27.54 5.53
N GLY A 9 -17.28 -26.44 4.84
CA GLY A 9 -16.92 -26.21 3.43
C GLY A 9 -15.62 -25.40 3.23
N LYS A 10 -15.04 -24.85 4.30
CA LYS A 10 -13.83 -24.03 4.34
C LYS A 10 -13.03 -24.35 5.62
N THR A 11 -12.35 -25.50 5.59
CA THR A 11 -11.58 -26.07 6.70
C THR A 11 -10.44 -25.19 7.20
N TYR A 12 -9.88 -24.34 6.34
CA TYR A 12 -8.84 -23.36 6.71
C TYR A 12 -9.39 -21.94 7.00
N GLY A 13 -10.72 -21.76 7.04
CA GLY A 13 -11.33 -20.44 7.20
C GLY A 13 -11.23 -19.55 5.96
N TYR A 14 -11.49 -18.25 6.13
CA TYR A 14 -11.58 -17.28 5.03
C TYR A 14 -10.28 -16.48 4.79
N TYR A 15 -9.16 -16.90 5.39
CA TYR A 15 -7.88 -16.17 5.35
C TYR A 15 -7.40 -15.86 3.92
N ARG A 16 -7.51 -16.82 3.00
CA ARG A 16 -7.15 -16.62 1.58
C ARG A 16 -8.01 -15.58 0.86
N THR A 17 -9.22 -15.32 1.34
CA THR A 17 -10.12 -14.30 0.77
C THR A 17 -9.61 -12.89 1.08
N GLU A 18 -8.97 -12.70 2.23
CA GLU A 18 -8.36 -11.42 2.62
C GLU A 18 -7.14 -11.12 1.76
N ILE A 19 -6.31 -12.13 1.49
CA ILE A 19 -5.17 -12.01 0.58
C ILE A 19 -5.65 -11.70 -0.85
N LEU A 20 -6.71 -12.34 -1.34
CA LEU A 20 -7.32 -12.02 -2.63
C LEU A 20 -7.80 -10.56 -2.69
N ALA A 21 -8.45 -10.07 -1.63
CA ALA A 21 -8.86 -8.67 -1.55
C ALA A 21 -7.64 -7.72 -1.58
N ALA A 22 -6.54 -8.08 -0.89
CA ALA A 22 -5.30 -7.32 -0.92
C ALA A 22 -4.66 -7.29 -2.32
N VAL A 23 -4.66 -8.41 -3.07
CA VAL A 23 -4.18 -8.46 -4.46
C VAL A 23 -5.02 -7.54 -5.35
N ILE A 24 -6.35 -7.63 -5.28
CA ILE A 24 -7.24 -6.77 -6.09
C ILE A 24 -6.97 -5.29 -5.79
N ASN A 25 -6.87 -4.94 -4.51
CA ASN A 25 -6.56 -3.57 -4.10
C ASN A 25 -5.19 -3.10 -4.63
N ALA A 26 -4.16 -3.95 -4.53
CA ALA A 26 -2.84 -3.62 -5.04
C ALA A 26 -2.83 -3.43 -6.56
N VAL A 27 -3.57 -4.24 -7.33
CA VAL A 27 -3.73 -4.06 -8.77
C VAL A 27 -4.43 -2.73 -9.11
N VAL A 28 -5.50 -2.39 -8.40
CA VAL A 28 -6.20 -1.11 -8.58
C VAL A 28 -5.27 0.07 -8.30
N LEU A 29 -4.54 0.04 -7.17
CA LEU A 29 -3.60 1.09 -6.79
C LEU A 29 -2.43 1.21 -7.77
N LEU A 30 -1.91 0.10 -8.30
CA LEU A 30 -0.91 0.12 -9.37
C LEU A 30 -1.45 0.76 -10.64
N GLY A 31 -2.67 0.39 -11.05
CA GLY A 31 -3.35 1.00 -12.19
C GLY A 31 -3.52 2.51 -12.03
N ILE A 32 -3.97 2.96 -10.86
CA ILE A 32 -4.10 4.39 -10.52
C ILE A 32 -2.72 5.08 -10.55
N SER A 33 -1.70 4.47 -9.94
CA SER A 33 -0.34 5.03 -9.92
C SER A 33 0.24 5.19 -11.33
N ILE A 34 0.11 4.18 -12.19
CA ILE A 34 0.53 4.26 -13.60
C ILE A 34 -0.25 5.35 -14.33
N TYR A 35 -1.57 5.41 -14.13
CA TYR A 35 -2.42 6.43 -14.74
C TYR A 35 -1.97 7.85 -14.35
N VAL A 36 -1.69 8.09 -13.06
CA VAL A 36 -1.19 9.38 -12.56
C VAL A 36 0.17 9.72 -13.18
N LEU A 37 1.08 8.76 -13.31
CA LEU A 37 2.38 8.98 -13.95
C LEU A 37 2.26 9.33 -15.43
N VAL A 38 1.38 8.64 -16.16
CA VAL A 38 1.10 8.91 -17.58
C VAL A 38 0.48 10.29 -17.74
N GLU A 39 -0.49 10.64 -16.88
CA GLU A 39 -1.16 11.94 -16.90
C GLU A 39 -0.20 13.07 -16.54
N ALA A 40 0.67 12.87 -15.55
CA ALA A 40 1.74 13.81 -15.20
C ALA A 40 2.68 14.05 -16.39
N TYR A 41 3.08 12.98 -17.09
CA TYR A 41 3.90 13.10 -18.31
C TYR A 41 3.20 13.90 -19.42
N ARG A 42 1.90 13.63 -19.66
CA ARG A 42 1.10 14.37 -20.65
C ARG A 42 1.00 15.86 -20.31
N ARG A 43 0.64 16.19 -19.05
CA ARG A 43 0.54 17.57 -18.57
C ARG A 43 1.88 18.30 -18.53
N PHE A 44 2.99 17.56 -18.46
CA PHE A 44 4.32 18.16 -18.57
C PHE A 44 4.63 18.63 -20.00
N GLN A 45 4.07 17.98 -21.03
CA GLN A 45 4.26 18.36 -22.43
C GLN A 45 3.37 19.54 -22.84
N ASP A 46 2.13 19.56 -22.36
CA ASP A 46 1.16 20.63 -22.61
C ASP A 46 0.41 20.94 -21.31
N PRO A 47 0.89 21.92 -20.50
CA PRO A 47 0.28 22.23 -19.21
C PRO A 47 -1.10 22.86 -19.41
N PRO A 48 -2.19 22.18 -19.02
CA PRO A 48 -3.50 22.78 -19.13
C PRO A 48 -3.65 23.91 -18.10
N GLU A 49 -4.49 24.89 -18.39
CA GLU A 49 -5.00 25.80 -17.36
C GLU A 49 -5.88 24.99 -16.39
N VAL A 50 -5.26 24.45 -15.35
CA VAL A 50 -5.96 23.68 -14.31
C VAL A 50 -6.84 24.63 -13.51
N GLN A 51 -8.07 24.19 -13.19
CA GLN A 51 -8.93 24.87 -12.22
C GLN A 51 -8.38 24.68 -10.79
N SER A 52 -7.33 25.44 -10.47
CA SER A 52 -6.58 25.33 -9.21
C SER A 52 -7.45 25.52 -7.96
N THR A 53 -8.54 26.29 -8.06
CA THR A 53 -9.51 26.46 -6.95
C THR A 53 -10.20 25.15 -6.60
N SER A 54 -10.68 24.40 -7.58
CA SER A 54 -11.36 23.11 -7.38
C SER A 54 -10.39 22.07 -6.80
N MET A 55 -9.14 22.06 -7.28
CA MET A 55 -8.06 21.22 -6.76
C MET A 55 -7.78 21.49 -5.28
N LEU A 56 -7.69 22.77 -4.88
CA LEU A 56 -7.47 23.16 -3.48
C LEU A 56 -8.61 22.74 -2.56
N ILE A 57 -9.87 22.84 -3.02
CA ILE A 57 -11.04 22.42 -2.25
C ILE A 57 -10.98 20.90 -2.00
N VAL A 58 -10.76 20.10 -3.05
CA VAL A 58 -10.69 18.64 -2.93
C VAL A 58 -9.52 18.21 -2.04
N ALA A 59 -8.33 18.79 -2.25
CA ALA A 59 -7.16 18.51 -1.44
C ALA A 59 -7.35 18.93 0.03
N GLY A 60 -8.02 20.05 0.27
CA GLY A 60 -8.37 20.52 1.61
C GLY A 60 -9.33 19.57 2.34
N ILE A 61 -10.37 19.09 1.65
CA ILE A 61 -11.29 18.08 2.22
C ILE A 61 -10.52 16.80 2.55
N GLY A 62 -9.70 16.30 1.63
CA GLY A 62 -8.86 15.12 1.86
C GLY A 62 -7.93 15.28 3.06
N LEU A 63 -7.29 16.45 3.19
CA LEU A 63 -6.44 16.78 4.33
C LEU A 63 -7.22 16.75 5.65
N VAL A 64 -8.42 17.33 5.70
CA VAL A 64 -9.27 17.29 6.90
C VAL A 64 -9.64 15.86 7.27
N VAL A 65 -10.05 15.04 6.29
CA VAL A 65 -10.37 13.63 6.53
C VAL A 65 -9.17 12.88 7.09
N ASN A 66 -7.98 13.07 6.51
CA ASN A 66 -6.77 12.41 6.98
C ASN A 66 -6.32 12.92 8.38
N ILE A 67 -6.50 14.21 8.68
CA ILE A 67 -6.26 14.75 10.03
C ILE A 67 -7.15 14.06 11.06
N VAL A 68 -8.45 13.93 10.77
CA VAL A 68 -9.40 13.24 11.65
C VAL A 68 -9.00 11.78 11.83
N GLY A 69 -8.67 11.08 10.74
CA GLY A 69 -8.18 9.71 10.78
C GLY A 69 -6.91 9.55 11.63
N LEU A 70 -5.96 10.46 11.48
CA LEU A 70 -4.72 10.46 12.25
C LEU A 70 -4.97 10.73 13.74
N MET A 71 -5.88 11.64 14.09
CA MET A 71 -6.27 11.88 15.49
C MET A 71 -6.91 10.66 16.14
N ILE A 72 -7.72 9.91 15.39
CA ILE A 72 -8.33 8.66 15.86
C ILE A 72 -7.25 7.60 16.08
N LEU A 73 -6.38 7.39 15.09
CA LEU A 73 -5.35 6.35 15.11
C LEU A 73 -4.22 6.61 16.11
N ARG A 74 -3.95 7.89 16.45
CA ARG A 74 -2.82 8.27 17.32
C ARG A 74 -2.87 7.61 18.71
N LYS A 75 -4.06 7.36 19.25
CA LYS A 75 -4.20 6.71 20.57
C LYS A 75 -3.88 5.22 20.52
N ASP A 76 -4.16 4.58 19.39
CA ASP A 76 -4.01 3.13 19.21
C ASP A 76 -2.73 2.74 18.47
N SER A 77 -1.98 3.70 17.93
CA SER A 77 -0.76 3.45 17.14
C SER A 77 0.40 2.84 17.96
N GLU A 78 0.38 2.98 19.29
CA GLU A 78 1.37 2.31 20.16
C GLU A 78 0.95 0.88 20.55
N ALA A 79 -0.31 0.49 20.29
CA ALA A 79 -0.86 -0.78 20.74
C ALA A 79 -0.50 -1.97 19.82
N SER A 80 -0.22 -1.73 18.53
CA SER A 80 0.21 -2.79 17.62
C SER A 80 0.97 -2.29 16.39
N LEU A 81 1.80 -3.17 15.81
CA LEU A 81 2.51 -2.89 14.55
C LEU A 81 1.55 -2.60 13.39
N ASN A 82 0.39 -3.26 13.35
CA ASN A 82 -0.63 -3.02 12.33
C ASN A 82 -1.22 -1.61 12.46
N MET A 83 -1.54 -1.17 13.68
CA MET A 83 -2.05 0.19 13.92
C MET A 83 -0.98 1.26 13.64
N LYS A 84 0.28 0.97 13.99
CA LYS A 84 1.42 1.83 13.60
C LYS A 84 1.54 1.94 12.07
N GLY A 85 1.37 0.83 11.36
CA GLY A 85 1.34 0.81 9.89
C GLY A 85 0.22 1.68 9.32
N ALA A 86 -1.01 1.53 9.84
CA ALA A 86 -2.15 2.36 9.44
C ALA A 86 -1.92 3.86 9.73
N TYR A 87 -1.27 4.19 10.85
CA TYR A 87 -0.91 5.57 11.18
C TYR A 87 0.07 6.18 10.16
N PHE A 88 1.12 5.46 9.77
CA PHE A 88 2.07 5.92 8.76
C PHE A 88 1.45 6.04 7.36
N GLU A 89 0.44 5.21 7.06
CA GLU A 89 -0.33 5.33 5.83
C GLU A 89 -1.08 6.67 5.77
N VAL A 90 -1.91 6.93 6.78
CA VAL A 90 -2.68 8.18 6.84
C VAL A 90 -1.76 9.40 6.88
N LEU A 91 -0.63 9.31 7.59
CA LEU A 91 0.38 10.38 7.58
C LEU A 91 0.94 10.63 6.18
N SER A 92 1.21 9.56 5.41
CA SER A 92 1.67 9.69 4.02
C SER A 92 0.61 10.35 3.14
N ASP A 93 -0.66 10.00 3.30
CA ASP A 93 -1.77 10.62 2.57
C ASP A 93 -1.99 12.09 2.94
N MET A 94 -1.68 12.48 4.18
CA MET A 94 -1.64 13.89 4.57
C MET A 94 -0.53 14.63 3.83
N LEU A 95 0.67 14.05 3.76
CA LEU A 95 1.82 14.68 3.08
C LEU A 95 1.56 14.85 1.58
N THR A 96 0.94 13.86 0.93
CA THR A 96 0.55 13.97 -0.49
C THR A 96 -0.51 15.06 -0.67
N SER A 97 -1.53 15.12 0.20
CA SER A 97 -2.55 16.18 0.17
C SER A 97 -1.94 17.58 0.33
N VAL A 98 -0.98 17.74 1.24
CA VAL A 98 -0.22 18.99 1.41
C VAL A 98 0.59 19.32 0.15
N GLY A 99 1.26 18.34 -0.45
CA GLY A 99 1.99 18.53 -1.72
C GLY A 99 1.08 19.06 -2.84
N VAL A 100 -0.11 18.45 -3.00
CA VAL A 100 -1.14 18.89 -3.96
C VAL A 100 -1.61 20.31 -3.65
N MET A 101 -1.82 20.66 -2.38
CA MET A 101 -2.19 22.02 -1.99
C MET A 101 -1.09 23.04 -2.32
N ILE A 102 0.18 22.70 -2.09
CA ILE A 102 1.32 23.55 -2.44
C ILE A 102 1.35 23.80 -3.95
N ALA A 103 1.18 22.76 -4.78
CA ALA A 103 1.07 22.93 -6.22
C ALA A 103 -0.09 23.87 -6.61
N GLY A 104 -1.27 23.67 -6.02
CA GLY A 104 -2.44 24.53 -6.26
C GLY A 104 -2.19 26.01 -5.93
N VAL A 105 -1.56 26.30 -4.79
CA VAL A 105 -1.21 27.67 -4.38
C VAL A 105 -0.19 28.30 -5.33
N ILE A 106 0.83 27.55 -5.74
CA ILE A 106 1.83 28.03 -6.70
C ILE A 106 1.16 28.36 -8.04
N MET A 107 0.29 27.49 -8.54
CA MET A 107 -0.43 27.73 -9.79
C MET A 107 -1.33 28.98 -9.70
N LEU A 108 -2.04 29.18 -8.59
CA LEU A 108 -2.90 30.37 -8.42
C LEU A 108 -2.14 31.69 -8.33
N THR A 109 -0.99 31.69 -7.65
CA THR A 109 -0.25 32.93 -7.38
C THR A 109 0.74 33.30 -8.47
N THR A 110 1.31 32.30 -9.16
CA THR A 110 2.39 32.51 -10.14
C THR A 110 2.00 32.17 -11.57
N GLY A 111 0.89 31.45 -11.78
CA GLY A 111 0.54 30.89 -13.09
C GLY A 111 1.47 29.76 -13.56
N TRP A 112 2.34 29.23 -12.70
CA TRP A 112 3.26 28.16 -13.06
C TRP A 112 2.60 26.77 -12.98
N TYR A 113 1.88 26.40 -14.05
CA TYR A 113 1.12 25.15 -14.15
C TYR A 113 1.96 23.87 -14.16
N TYR A 114 3.29 23.96 -14.33
CA TYR A 114 4.19 22.81 -14.21
C TYR A 114 4.30 22.25 -12.78
N ALA A 115 3.84 22.98 -11.77
CA ALA A 115 3.81 22.49 -10.39
C ALA A 115 2.96 21.23 -10.23
N ASP A 116 1.82 21.14 -10.92
CA ASP A 116 0.91 19.98 -10.88
C ASP A 116 1.54 18.68 -11.41
N PRO A 117 2.06 18.62 -12.66
CA PRO A 117 2.68 17.40 -13.17
C PRO A 117 3.91 17.00 -12.37
N LEU A 118 4.67 17.94 -11.80
CA LEU A 118 5.86 17.62 -11.01
C LEU A 118 5.49 16.95 -9.68
N ILE A 119 4.52 17.51 -8.96
CA ILE A 119 4.00 16.90 -7.71
C ILE A 119 3.27 15.59 -7.99
N SER A 120 2.44 15.53 -9.04
CA SER A 120 1.73 14.31 -9.44
C SER A 120 2.70 13.18 -9.79
N ALA A 121 3.77 13.48 -10.53
CA ALA A 121 4.83 12.52 -10.84
C ALA A 121 5.52 12.01 -9.56
N ALA A 122 5.87 12.92 -8.64
CA ALA A 122 6.49 12.55 -7.37
C ALA A 122 5.58 11.60 -6.54
N ILE A 123 4.28 11.92 -6.43
CA ILE A 123 3.31 11.07 -5.73
C ILE A 123 3.20 9.69 -6.41
N GLY A 124 3.06 9.66 -7.74
CA GLY A 124 3.01 8.41 -8.50
C GLY A 124 4.24 7.53 -8.28
N LEU A 125 5.44 8.13 -8.29
CA LEU A 125 6.71 7.43 -8.07
C LEU A 125 6.89 6.92 -6.63
N LEU A 126 6.28 7.57 -5.64
CA LEU A 126 6.28 7.09 -4.26
C LEU A 126 5.34 5.90 -4.06
N ILE A 127 4.17 5.93 -4.70
CA ILE A 127 3.14 4.87 -4.58
C ILE A 127 3.59 3.60 -5.31
N PHE A 128 4.06 3.73 -6.55
CA PHE A 128 4.34 2.59 -7.44
C PHE A 128 5.20 1.47 -6.82
N PRO A 129 6.43 1.72 -6.33
CA PRO A 129 7.30 0.65 -5.83
C PRO A 129 6.73 -0.04 -4.60
N ARG A 130 6.04 0.73 -3.75
CA ARG A 130 5.41 0.21 -2.54
C ARG A 130 4.26 -0.73 -2.88
N THR A 131 3.37 -0.31 -3.77
CA THR A 131 2.24 -1.13 -4.20
C THR A 131 2.72 -2.36 -4.98
N TRP A 132 3.78 -2.24 -5.78
CA TRP A 132 4.39 -3.37 -6.48
C TRP A 132 4.92 -4.42 -5.50
N LYS A 133 5.66 -3.98 -4.46
CA LYS A 133 6.14 -4.88 -3.41
C LYS A 133 4.99 -5.59 -2.69
N LEU A 134 3.95 -4.85 -2.31
CA LEU A 134 2.76 -5.41 -1.66
C LEU A 134 2.05 -6.45 -2.54
N LEU A 135 1.92 -6.17 -3.84
CA LEU A 135 1.33 -7.10 -4.80
C LEU A 135 2.14 -8.41 -4.84
N MET A 136 3.46 -8.32 -4.97
CA MET A 136 4.33 -9.49 -5.04
C MET A 136 4.28 -10.31 -3.74
N GLU A 137 4.17 -9.66 -2.59
CA GLU A 137 4.00 -10.34 -1.30
C GLU A 137 2.67 -11.07 -1.22
N ALA A 138 1.56 -10.43 -1.59
CA ALA A 138 0.25 -11.06 -1.59
C ALA A 138 0.16 -12.22 -2.61
N VAL A 139 0.78 -12.08 -3.79
CA VAL A 139 0.86 -13.16 -4.79
C VAL A 139 1.71 -14.32 -4.28
N ASN A 140 2.84 -14.07 -3.60
CA ASN A 140 3.65 -15.13 -3.01
C ASN A 140 2.85 -15.97 -2.02
N VAL A 141 2.03 -15.34 -1.18
CA VAL A 141 1.14 -16.05 -0.25
C VAL A 141 0.06 -16.85 -0.99
N LEU A 142 -0.50 -16.33 -2.09
CA LEU A 142 -1.47 -17.09 -2.91
C LEU A 142 -0.85 -18.31 -3.58
N LEU A 143 0.43 -18.23 -3.95
CA LEU A 143 1.18 -19.32 -4.57
C LEU A 143 1.77 -20.31 -3.55
N GLU A 144 1.42 -20.18 -2.26
CA GLU A 144 1.97 -21.02 -1.19
C GLU A 144 3.52 -20.99 -1.16
N GLY A 145 4.08 -19.82 -1.51
CA GLY A 145 5.51 -19.61 -1.54
C GLY A 145 6.09 -19.51 -0.12
N THR A 146 7.31 -20.01 0.05
CA THR A 146 7.99 -20.04 1.35
C THR A 146 8.08 -18.64 1.97
N PRO A 147 7.78 -18.49 3.28
CA PRO A 147 7.94 -17.23 4.00
C PRO A 147 9.38 -16.70 3.90
N LYS A 148 9.53 -15.38 3.72
CA LYS A 148 10.85 -14.74 3.52
C LYS A 148 11.77 -14.84 4.74
N ASP A 149 11.19 -15.11 5.90
CA ASP A 149 11.83 -15.23 7.20
C ASP A 149 12.21 -16.67 7.57
N VAL A 150 11.91 -17.66 6.72
CA VAL A 150 12.21 -19.07 6.96
C VAL A 150 13.29 -19.57 6.00
N ASP A 151 14.44 -19.94 6.55
CA ASP A 151 15.44 -20.71 5.83
C ASP A 151 15.09 -22.21 5.91
N ILE A 152 14.66 -22.79 4.79
CA ILE A 152 14.28 -24.21 4.69
C ILE A 152 15.45 -25.12 5.08
N GLN A 153 16.68 -24.75 4.75
CA GLN A 153 17.86 -25.57 5.03
C GLN A 153 18.18 -25.56 6.52
N GLU A 154 18.11 -24.39 7.14
CA GLU A 154 18.28 -24.27 8.60
C GLU A 154 17.18 -25.04 9.33
N LEU A 155 15.91 -24.89 8.92
CA LEU A 155 14.79 -25.57 9.54
C LEU A 155 14.89 -27.10 9.41
N ARG A 156 15.23 -27.60 8.22
CA ARG A 156 15.47 -29.02 7.97
C ARG A 156 16.55 -29.56 8.92
N LYS A 157 17.69 -28.85 9.00
CA LYS A 157 18.80 -29.25 9.86
C LYS A 157 18.41 -29.28 11.34
N SER A 158 17.64 -28.31 11.81
CA SER A 158 17.12 -28.29 13.18
C SER A 158 16.14 -29.45 13.45
N LEU A 159 15.28 -29.79 12.49
CA LEU A 159 14.37 -30.94 12.61
C LEU A 159 15.14 -32.26 12.66
N GLU A 160 16.15 -32.45 11.81
CA GLU A 160 17.00 -33.64 11.77
C GLU A 160 17.85 -33.82 13.06
N GLN A 161 18.11 -32.73 13.80
CA GLN A 161 18.80 -32.78 15.10
C GLN A 161 17.88 -33.18 16.26
N THR A 162 16.56 -33.27 16.04
CA THR A 162 15.60 -33.62 17.10
C THR A 162 15.63 -35.12 17.38
N GLN A 163 15.70 -35.50 18.66
CA GLN A 163 15.84 -36.90 19.07
C GLN A 163 14.65 -37.74 18.56
N GLY A 164 14.94 -38.80 17.80
CA GLY A 164 13.94 -39.70 17.22
C GLY A 164 13.60 -39.42 15.76
N VAL A 165 14.05 -38.30 15.19
CA VAL A 165 13.96 -38.05 13.75
C VAL A 165 15.10 -38.77 13.04
N LYS A 166 14.77 -39.59 12.03
CA LYS A 166 15.75 -40.30 11.19
C LYS A 166 16.08 -39.55 9.91
N ASP A 167 15.07 -38.99 9.26
CA ASP A 167 15.17 -38.17 8.06
C ASP A 167 13.88 -37.35 7.89
N VAL A 168 13.97 -36.21 7.20
CA VAL A 168 12.84 -35.36 6.85
C VAL A 168 12.63 -35.44 5.33
N HIS A 169 11.51 -36.04 4.92
CA HIS A 169 11.08 -36.07 3.52
C HIS A 169 9.85 -35.17 3.33
N ASP A 170 9.78 -34.53 2.17
CA ASP A 170 8.59 -33.79 1.72
C ASP A 170 8.16 -32.60 2.60
N LEU A 171 9.15 -31.80 3.02
CA LEU A 171 8.94 -30.58 3.82
C LEU A 171 8.31 -29.48 2.97
N HIS A 172 7.05 -29.16 3.26
CA HIS A 172 6.30 -28.06 2.64
C HIS A 172 5.99 -26.98 3.67
N ILE A 173 6.31 -25.72 3.34
CA ILE A 173 6.12 -24.55 4.20
C ILE A 173 5.57 -23.41 3.36
N TRP A 174 4.47 -22.83 3.82
CA TRP A 174 3.74 -21.73 3.19
C TRP A 174 3.32 -20.68 4.22
#